data_AF-A0A2N1XEP4-F1
#
_entry.id   AF-A0A2N1XEP4-F1
#
_cell.length_a   1.000
_cell.length_b   1.000
_cell.length_c   1.000
_cell.angle_alpha   90.00
_cell.angle_beta   90.00
_cell.angle_gamma   90.00
#
_symmetry.space_group_name_H-M   'P 1'
#
loop_
_entity.id
_entity.type
_entity.pdbx_description
1 polymer ?
#
loop_
_entity_poly.entity_id
_entity_poly.type
_entity_poly.pdbx_seq_one_letter_code
_entity_poly.pdbx_strand_id
1 'polypeptide(L)'
;MNPYIALITLLTVVLMIVTAMLVGKARSTHGVKAPATTGHPDFDRAFRVQANTLESALAFLPALWIAGSYSSSKIAAVLGAVWLLGRVLYITGYLKAAEKRGMGFIISFLALVGLLGFGAWGIAVALIV
;
A
#
# COMPACT_ATOMS: atom_id res chain seq x y z
N MET A 1 -19.84 -0.11 -5.50
CA MET A 1 -18.42 -0.39 -5.78
C MET A 1 -18.32 -1.74 -6.48
N ASN A 2 -17.58 -1.83 -7.59
CA ASN A 2 -17.39 -3.09 -8.34
C ASN A 2 -16.74 -4.18 -7.46
N PRO A 3 -17.13 -5.47 -7.55
CA PRO A 3 -16.60 -6.54 -6.71
C PRO A 3 -15.07 -6.69 -6.74
N TYR A 4 -14.43 -6.48 -7.90
CA TYR A 4 -12.97 -6.55 -8.01
C TYR A 4 -12.29 -5.43 -7.21
N ILE A 5 -12.84 -4.21 -7.28
CA ILE A 5 -12.33 -3.05 -6.53
C ILE A 5 -12.57 -3.23 -5.03
N ALA A 6 -13.72 -3.78 -4.65
CA ALA A 6 -14.04 -4.11 -3.27
C ALA A 6 -13.06 -5.13 -2.68
N LEU A 7 -12.73 -6.18 -3.44
CA LEU A 7 -11.75 -7.18 -3.02
C LEU A 7 -10.35 -6.57 -2.78
N ILE A 8 -9.85 -5.76 -3.72
CA ILE A 8 -8.55 -5.10 -3.56
C ILE A 8 -8.56 -4.14 -2.36
N THR A 9 -9.65 -3.41 -2.16
CA THR A 9 -9.83 -2.52 -1.00
C THR A 9 -9.80 -3.32 0.31
N LEU A 10 -10.53 -4.43 0.39
CA LEU A 10 -10.53 -5.31 1.57
C LEU A 10 -9.14 -5.88 1.86
N LEU A 11 -8.43 -6.38 0.84
CA LEU A 11 -7.07 -6.89 1.00
C LEU A 11 -6.09 -5.80 1.47
N THR A 12 -6.29 -4.55 1.03
CA THR A 12 -5.51 -3.40 1.51
C THR A 12 -5.75 -3.13 2.99
N VAL A 13 -7.00 -3.22 3.45
CA VAL A 13 -7.34 -3.10 4.88
C VAL A 13 -6.68 -4.22 5.68
N VAL A 14 -6.74 -5.47 5.21
CA VAL A 14 -6.05 -6.61 5.84
C VAL A 14 -4.55 -6.35 5.93
N LEU A 15 -3.92 -5.86 4.86
CA LEU A 15 -2.50 -5.52 4.84
C LEU A 15 -2.14 -4.45 5.90
N MET A 16 -2.97 -3.41 6.06
CA MET A 16 -2.76 -2.37 7.07
C MET A 16 -2.87 -2.92 8.50
N ILE A 17 -3.84 -3.81 8.75
CA ILE A 17 -3.97 -4.49 10.05
C ILE A 17 -2.73 -5.36 10.32
N VAL A 18 -2.26 -6.10 9.31
CA VAL A 18 -1.04 -6.91 9.44
C VAL A 18 0.17 -6.05 9.78
N THR A 19 0.40 -4.93 9.10
CA THR A 19 1.55 -4.06 9.42
C THR A 19 1.44 -3.43 10.82
N ALA A 20 0.23 -3.07 11.27
CA ALA A 20 0.01 -2.63 12.64
C ALA A 20 0.33 -3.72 13.68
N MET A 21 -0.07 -4.97 13.44
CA MET A 21 0.27 -6.11 14.29
C MET A 21 1.78 -6.36 14.33
N LEU A 22 2.50 -6.20 13.22
CA LEU A 22 3.96 -6.34 13.16
C LEU A 22 4.67 -5.29 14.03
N VAL A 23 4.19 -4.05 14.03
CA VAL A 23 4.69 -2.99 14.94
C VAL A 23 4.40 -3.36 16.39
N GLY A 24 3.18 -3.80 16.71
CA GLY A 24 2.81 -4.23 18.06
C GLY A 24 3.68 -5.38 18.57
N LYS A 25 3.96 -6.36 17.71
CA LYS A 25 4.87 -7.46 18.00
C LYS A 25 6.29 -6.95 18.27
N ALA A 26 6.87 -6.16 17.37
CA ALA A 26 8.22 -5.62 17.53
C ALA A 26 8.34 -4.74 18.78
N ARG A 27 7.30 -3.98 19.11
CA ARG A 27 7.21 -3.18 20.32
C ARG A 27 7.37 -4.03 21.58
N SER A 28 6.61 -5.13 21.65
CA SER A 28 6.66 -6.07 22.76
C SER A 28 8.01 -6.79 22.83
N THR A 29 8.49 -7.32 21.71
CA THR A 29 9.76 -8.05 21.62
C THR A 29 10.98 -7.23 22.05
N HIS A 30 11.01 -5.94 21.72
CA HIS A 30 12.15 -5.08 21.99
C HIS A 30 11.93 -4.10 23.16
N GLY A 31 10.84 -4.24 23.91
CA GLY A 31 10.59 -3.43 25.11
C GLY A 31 10.39 -1.94 24.88
N VAL A 32 9.96 -1.52 23.68
CA VAL A 32 9.76 -0.10 23.34
C VAL A 32 8.45 0.40 23.95
N LYS A 33 8.49 1.10 25.08
CA LYS A 33 7.28 1.59 25.76
C LYS A 33 6.62 2.73 24.99
N ALA A 34 5.29 2.73 24.90
CA ALA A 34 4.56 3.89 24.39
C ALA A 34 4.81 5.12 25.29
N PRO A 35 4.86 6.36 24.75
CA PRO A 35 4.60 6.74 23.36
C PRO A 35 5.83 6.69 22.44
N ALA A 36 6.94 6.08 22.84
CA ALA A 36 8.16 6.07 22.02
C ALA A 36 7.93 5.38 20.66
N THR A 37 8.44 6.03 19.61
CA THR A 37 8.41 5.58 18.21
C THR A 37 9.82 5.33 17.66
N THR A 38 10.81 5.27 18.54
CA THR A 38 12.20 4.93 18.23
C THR A 38 12.75 4.03 19.32
N GLY A 39 13.66 3.11 18.97
CA GLY A 39 14.31 2.23 19.94
C GLY A 39 15.20 1.20 19.26
N HIS A 40 14.77 -0.06 19.24
CA HIS A 40 15.52 -1.12 18.58
C HIS A 40 15.42 -1.00 17.05
N PRO A 41 16.50 -1.22 16.28
CA PRO A 41 16.48 -1.07 14.82
C PRO A 41 15.39 -1.89 14.11
N ASP A 42 15.05 -3.10 14.60
CA ASP A 42 13.94 -3.89 14.05
C ASP A 42 12.57 -3.27 14.32
N PHE A 43 12.38 -2.66 15.50
CA PHE A 43 11.17 -1.92 15.81
C PHE A 43 11.05 -0.68 14.92
N ASP A 44 12.14 0.08 14.76
CA ASP A 44 12.16 1.27 13.91
C ASP A 44 11.82 0.92 12.45
N ARG A 45 12.36 -0.20 11.94
CA ARG A 45 12.00 -0.73 10.62
C ARG A 45 10.53 -1.11 10.53
N ALA A 46 10.00 -1.87 11.48
CA ALA A 46 8.58 -2.24 11.50
C ALA A 46 7.67 -1.01 11.54
N PHE A 47 8.01 -0.02 12.37
CA PHE A 47 7.27 1.23 12.50
C PHE A 47 7.28 2.02 11.18
N ARG A 48 8.44 2.15 10.53
CA ARG A 48 8.57 2.80 9.21
C ARG A 48 7.82 2.06 8.11
N VAL A 49 7.81 0.73 8.16
CA VAL A 49 7.05 -0.11 7.22
C VAL A 49 5.54 0.18 7.33
N GLN A 50 5.01 0.21 8.56
CA GLN A 50 3.59 0.51 8.79
C GLN A 50 3.24 1.93 8.36
N ALA A 51 4.03 2.94 8.76
CA ALA A 51 3.79 4.33 8.41
C ALA A 51 3.81 4.56 6.89
N ASN A 52 4.83 4.06 6.19
CA ASN A 52 4.91 4.22 4.74
C ASN A 52 3.81 3.46 3.99
N THR A 53 3.41 2.29 4.49
CA THR A 53 2.29 1.53 3.90
C THR A 53 0.97 2.27 4.11
N LEU A 54 0.77 2.91 5.27
CA LEU A 54 -0.39 3.73 5.57
C LEU A 54 -0.46 4.96 4.65
N GLU A 55 0.63 5.72 4.53
CA GLU A 55 0.74 6.88 3.63
C GLU A 55 0.47 6.47 2.17
N SER A 56 1.06 5.37 1.72
CA SER A 56 0.83 4.89 0.36
C SER A 56 -0.59 4.38 0.15
N ALA A 57 -1.20 3.72 1.14
CA ALA A 57 -2.59 3.24 1.04
C ALA A 57 -3.58 4.40 0.92
N LEU A 58 -3.31 5.50 1.63
CA LEU A 58 -4.11 6.73 1.57
C LEU A 58 -4.14 7.34 0.16
N ALA A 59 -3.01 7.31 -0.56
CA ALA A 59 -2.96 7.73 -1.96
C ALA A 59 -3.54 6.67 -2.93
N PHE A 60 -3.30 5.40 -2.64
CA PHE A 60 -3.70 4.28 -3.49
C PHE A 60 -5.20 4.06 -3.56
N LEU A 61 -5.91 4.08 -2.42
CA LEU A 61 -7.33 3.76 -2.39
C LEU A 61 -8.17 4.72 -3.26
N PRO A 62 -8.01 6.07 -3.16
CA PRO A 62 -8.69 6.99 -4.07
C PRO A 62 -8.33 6.76 -5.54
N ALA A 63 -7.05 6.53 -5.85
CA ALA A 63 -6.61 6.27 -7.22
C ALA A 63 -7.27 5.00 -7.80
N LEU A 64 -7.34 3.93 -7.01
CA LEU A 64 -8.02 2.69 -7.36
C LEU A 64 -9.51 2.91 -7.60
N TRP A 65 -10.19 3.65 -6.73
CA TRP A 65 -11.62 3.91 -6.84
C TRP A 65 -11.95 4.77 -8.06
N ILE A 66 -11.16 5.81 -8.32
CA ILE A 66 -11.29 6.65 -9.51
C ILE A 66 -11.10 5.82 -10.77
N ALA A 67 -9.98 5.11 -10.90
CA ALA A 67 -9.70 4.27 -12.06
C ALA A 67 -10.74 3.15 -12.25
N GLY A 68 -11.24 2.59 -11.15
CA GLY A 68 -12.27 1.55 -11.17
C GLY A 68 -13.66 2.06 -11.56
N SER A 69 -13.94 3.36 -11.38
CA SER A 69 -15.24 3.98 -11.65
C SER A 69 -15.32 4.64 -13.02
N TYR A 70 -14.25 5.30 -13.45
CA TYR A 70 -14.21 6.08 -14.71
C TYR A 70 -13.53 5.34 -15.86
N SER A 71 -12.88 4.22 -15.59
CA SER A 71 -12.18 3.42 -16.59
C SER A 71 -12.62 1.94 -16.49
N SER A 72 -11.70 0.98 -16.66
CA SER A 72 -12.03 -0.45 -16.51
C SER A 72 -11.76 -0.95 -15.10
N SER A 73 -12.80 -1.38 -14.38
CA SER A 73 -12.65 -1.97 -13.04
C SER A 73 -11.76 -3.22 -13.02
N LYS A 74 -11.69 -4.00 -14.12
CA LYS A 74 -10.82 -5.17 -14.23
C LYS A 74 -9.34 -4.77 -14.30
N ILE A 75 -9.01 -3.80 -15.15
CA ILE A 75 -7.63 -3.31 -15.30
C ILE A 75 -7.17 -2.60 -14.02
N ALA A 76 -8.04 -1.77 -13.43
CA ALA A 76 -7.77 -1.13 -12.15
C ALA A 76 -7.52 -2.16 -11.02
N ALA A 77 -8.28 -3.26 -10.99
CA ALA A 77 -8.04 -4.33 -10.03
C ALA A 77 -6.71 -5.07 -10.25
N VAL A 78 -6.28 -5.28 -11.50
CA VAL A 78 -4.96 -5.85 -11.81
C VAL A 78 -3.84 -4.93 -11.30
N LEU A 79 -3.91 -3.63 -11.60
CA LEU A 79 -2.95 -2.65 -11.07
C LEU A 79 -2.97 -2.61 -9.53
N GLY A 80 -4.16 -2.73 -8.94
CA GLY A 80 -4.34 -2.86 -7.50
C GLY A 80 -3.67 -4.10 -6.89
N ALA A 81 -3.77 -5.25 -7.56
CA ALA A 81 -3.08 -6.47 -7.16
C ALA A 81 -1.55 -6.32 -7.27
N VAL A 82 -1.05 -5.68 -8.33
CA VAL A 82 0.39 -5.37 -8.47
C VAL A 82 0.87 -4.45 -7.35
N TRP A 83 0.08 -3.45 -6.95
CA TRP A 83 0.40 -2.60 -5.81
C TRP A 83 0.49 -3.41 -4.51
N LEU A 84 -0.48 -4.29 -4.23
CA LEU A 84 -0.48 -5.17 -3.06
C LEU A 84 0.76 -6.09 -3.02
N LEU A 85 1.09 -6.74 -4.14
CA LEU A 85 2.29 -7.58 -4.25
C LEU A 85 3.57 -6.77 -4.02
N GLY A 86 3.67 -5.57 -4.61
CA GLY A 86 4.76 -4.64 -4.36
C GLY A 86 4.89 -4.28 -2.88
N ARG A 87 3.76 -4.08 -2.18
CA ARG A 87 3.76 -3.80 -0.73
C ARG A 87 4.19 -4.99 0.09
N VAL A 88 3.77 -6.21 -0.23
CA VAL A 88 4.26 -7.43 0.44
C VAL A 88 5.78 -7.57 0.27
N LEU A 89 6.32 -7.34 -0.92
CA LEU A 89 7.76 -7.34 -1.18
C LEU A 89 8.48 -6.22 -0.41
N TYR A 90 7.90 -5.01 -0.35
CA TYR A 90 8.42 -3.88 0.41
C TYR A 90 8.51 -4.20 1.90
N ILE A 91 7.41 -4.69 2.49
CA ILE A 91 7.31 -5.06 3.91
C ILE A 91 8.35 -6.13 4.26
N THR A 92 8.34 -7.24 3.51
CA THR A 92 9.23 -8.38 3.80
C THR A 92 10.70 -8.04 3.58
N GLY A 93 11.02 -7.23 2.56
CA GLY A 93 12.38 -6.75 2.31
C GLY A 93 12.85 -5.82 3.42
N TYR A 94 12.07 -4.80 3.74
CA TYR A 94 12.45 -3.78 4.72
C TYR A 94 12.59 -4.38 6.13
N LEU A 95 11.70 -5.29 6.55
CA LEU A 95 11.85 -5.96 7.84
C LEU A 95 13.15 -6.76 7.97
N LYS A 96 13.69 -7.28 6.86
CA LYS A 96 14.98 -7.99 6.85
C LYS A 96 16.18 -7.04 6.88
N ALA A 97 16.14 -5.97 6.08
CA ALA A 97 17.21 -4.99 5.99
C ALA A 97 16.70 -3.71 5.31
N ALA A 98 17.20 -2.54 5.72
CA ALA A 98 16.72 -1.25 5.22
C ALA A 98 16.93 -1.08 3.71
N GLU A 99 18.00 -1.65 3.17
CA GLU A 99 18.40 -1.53 1.77
C GLU A 99 17.52 -2.41 0.85
N LYS A 100 16.87 -3.45 1.40
CA LYS A 100 16.07 -4.41 0.64
C LYS A 100 14.64 -3.93 0.33
N ARG A 101 14.30 -2.69 0.71
CA ARG A 101 12.96 -2.11 0.49
C ARG A 101 12.73 -1.63 -0.95
N GLY A 102 13.79 -1.38 -1.73
CA GLY A 102 13.70 -0.64 -3.00
C GLY A 102 12.80 -1.28 -4.05
N MET A 103 12.96 -2.58 -4.32
CA MET A 103 12.21 -3.28 -5.37
C MET A 103 10.69 -3.22 -5.14
N GLY A 104 10.23 -3.59 -3.94
CA GLY A 104 8.80 -3.55 -3.61
C GLY A 104 8.22 -2.13 -3.62
N PHE A 105 9.04 -1.14 -3.21
CA PHE A 105 8.65 0.27 -3.31
C PHE A 105 8.40 0.69 -4.75
N ILE A 106 9.34 0.40 -5.66
CA ILE A 106 9.23 0.79 -7.07
C ILE A 106 8.02 0.12 -7.73
N ILE A 107 7.83 -1.19 -7.52
CA ILE A 107 6.68 -1.93 -8.09
C ILE A 107 5.36 -1.30 -7.64
N SER A 108 5.20 -1.06 -6.34
CA SER A 108 3.97 -0.45 -5.82
C SER A 108 3.80 1.00 -6.28
N PHE A 109 4.88 1.78 -6.37
CA PHE A 109 4.82 3.15 -6.88
C PHE A 109 4.40 3.22 -8.35
N LEU A 110 4.97 2.38 -9.21
CA LEU A 110 4.59 2.33 -10.63
C LEU A 110 3.13 1.90 -10.82
N ALA A 111 2.64 0.95 -10.02
CA ALA A 111 1.23 0.57 -10.03
C ALA A 111 0.31 1.74 -9.63
N LEU A 112 0.70 2.53 -8.63
CA LEU A 112 -0.03 3.74 -8.23
C LEU A 112 -0.06 4.78 -9.35
N VAL A 113 1.09 5.07 -9.96
CA VAL A 113 1.17 6.00 -11.11
C VAL A 113 0.30 5.51 -12.28
N GLY A 114 0.33 4.20 -12.55
CA GLY A 114 -0.55 3.58 -13.55
C GLY A 114 -2.03 3.77 -13.25
N LEU A 115 -2.45 3.60 -11.99
CA LEU A 115 -3.83 3.87 -11.57
C LEU A 115 -4.21 5.34 -11.74
N LEU A 116 -3.32 6.26 -11.35
CA LEU A 116 -3.56 7.70 -11.50
C LEU A 116 -3.72 8.10 -12.97
N GLY A 117 -2.80 7.65 -13.84
CA GLY A 117 -2.88 7.92 -15.28
C GLY A 117 -4.14 7.31 -15.90
N PHE A 118 -4.47 6.06 -15.54
CA PHE A 118 -5.65 5.39 -16.07
C PHE A 118 -6.96 6.03 -15.59
N GLY A 119 -7.02 6.48 -14.34
CA GLY A 119 -8.15 7.21 -13.79
C GLY A 119 -8.30 8.60 -14.41
N ALA A 120 -7.20 9.34 -14.57
CA ALA A 120 -7.20 10.66 -15.22
C ALA A 120 -7.69 10.56 -16.67
N TRP A 121 -7.22 9.55 -17.41
CA TRP A 121 -7.72 9.26 -18.76
C TRP A 121 -9.24 9.02 -18.77
N GLY A 122 -9.74 8.14 -17.89
CA GLY A 122 -11.17 7.84 -17.81
C GLY A 122 -12.02 9.07 -17.49
N ILE A 123 -11.57 9.90 -16.55
CA ILE A 123 -12.23 11.18 -16.23
C ILE A 123 -12.23 12.10 -17.46
N ALA A 124 -11.09 12.27 -18.14
CA ALA A 124 -11.00 13.13 -19.31
C ALA A 124 -11.97 12.70 -20.43
N VAL A 125 -12.06 11.40 -20.72
CA VAL A 125 -13.03 10.87 -21.68
C VAL A 125 -14.46 11.17 -21.22
N ALA A 126 -14.78 10.92 -19.94
CA ALA A 126 -16.12 11.14 -19.39
C ALA A 126 -16.55 12.61 -19.32
N LEU A 127 -15.61 13.56 -19.38
CA LEU A 127 -15.91 15.00 -19.42
C LEU A 127 -16.12 15.55 -20.83
N ILE A 128 -15.64 14.84 -21.85
CA ILE A 128 -15.70 15.26 -23.26
C ILE A 128 -16.90 14.65 -23.99
N VAL A 129 -17.40 13.51 -23.50
CA VAL A 129 -18.57 12.78 -24.05
C VAL A 129 -19.80 13.09 -23.23
#